data_AF-A0A7N0VKK3-F1
#
_entry.id   AF-A0A7N0VKK3-F1
#
_cell.length_a   1.000
_cell.length_b   1.000
_cell.length_c   1.000
_cell.angle_alpha   90.00
_cell.angle_beta   90.00
_cell.angle_gamma   90.00
#
_symmetry.space_group_name_H-M   'P 1'
#
loop_
_entity.id
_entity.type
_entity.pdbx_description
1 polymer ?
#
loop_
_entity_poly.entity_id
_entity_poly.type
_entity_poly.pdbx_seq_one_letter_code
_entity_poly.pdbx_strand_id
1 'polypeptide(L)'
;MILLQTSSKFLLQTLLNRVNNLEKAVELDYQWVEFGDVRYHIQVTLKNPQYLSLSVSLPVPPPETIFYGGLPVGGLEAIKAAYSGTVQILDPPRDGFNLTLKLNLSKLPAQDEQMQALLVKIASVREVVLGSPLAVVLRSLSSKYVSPNLNQLVAIVHRLKESFFLLPQVEKLTLIFPMRFPMRFKIR
;
A
#
# COMPACT_ATOMS: atom_id res chain seq x y z
N MET A 1 -1.82 3.53 -22.90
CA MET A 1 -2.38 2.79 -21.74
C MET A 1 -3.54 3.62 -21.21
N ILE A 2 -4.77 3.10 -21.22
CA ILE A 2 -5.98 3.88 -20.88
C ILE A 2 -6.24 3.87 -19.36
N LEU A 3 -6.01 2.73 -18.69
CA LEU A 3 -6.08 2.60 -17.24
C LEU A 3 -4.66 2.66 -16.64
N LEU A 4 -4.52 3.31 -15.49
CA LEU A 4 -3.27 3.31 -14.73
C LEU A 4 -3.06 1.94 -14.08
N GLN A 5 -1.82 1.44 -14.08
CA GLN A 5 -1.48 0.22 -13.35
C GLN A 5 -1.47 0.51 -11.85
N THR A 6 -2.04 -0.41 -11.09
CA THR A 6 -2.16 -0.30 -9.63
C THR A 6 -0.89 -0.73 -8.92
N SER A 7 -0.19 -1.77 -9.39
CA SER A 7 1.08 -2.19 -8.80
C SER A 7 2.23 -1.26 -9.18
N SER A 8 3.14 -1.06 -8.23
CA SER A 8 4.42 -0.41 -8.50
C SER A 8 5.23 -1.27 -9.48
N LYS A 9 5.43 -0.75 -10.71
CA LYS A 9 6.27 -1.40 -11.72
C LYS A 9 7.70 -1.58 -11.23
N PHE A 10 8.27 -0.56 -10.60
CA PHE A 10 9.67 -0.58 -10.17
C PHE A 10 9.88 -1.56 -9.00
N LEU A 11 8.96 -1.57 -8.03
CA LEU A 11 8.95 -2.56 -6.95
C LEU A 11 8.84 -3.98 -7.50
N LEU A 12 7.88 -4.22 -8.41
CA LEU A 12 7.68 -5.54 -9.01
C LEU A 12 8.92 -6.02 -9.76
N GLN A 13 9.52 -5.17 -10.61
CA GLN A 13 10.73 -5.52 -11.34
C GLN A 13 11.91 -5.77 -10.39
N THR A 14 12.04 -4.99 -9.32
CA THR A 14 13.08 -5.20 -8.30
C THR A 14 12.90 -6.54 -7.60
N LEU A 15 11.66 -6.89 -7.22
CA LEU A 15 11.34 -8.18 -6.60
C LEU A 15 11.64 -9.35 -7.54
N LEU A 16 11.20 -9.26 -8.80
CA LEU A 16 11.44 -10.29 -9.82
C LEU A 16 12.92 -10.50 -10.08
N ASN A 17 13.66 -9.42 -10.28
CA ASN A 17 15.10 -9.48 -10.49
C ASN A 17 15.80 -10.09 -9.28
N ARG A 18 15.36 -9.76 -8.06
CA ARG A 18 15.94 -10.35 -6.84
C ARG A 18 15.68 -11.84 -6.74
N VAL A 19 14.44 -12.28 -6.99
CA VAL A 19 14.06 -13.70 -6.93
C VAL A 19 14.81 -14.53 -7.97
N ASN A 20 14.92 -14.03 -9.20
CA ASN A 20 15.64 -14.71 -10.28
C ASN A 20 17.16 -14.76 -10.07
N ASN A 21 17.71 -13.98 -9.14
CA ASN A 21 19.14 -13.87 -8.90
C ASN A 21 19.50 -14.04 -7.41
N LEU A 22 18.75 -14.86 -6.66
CA LEU A 22 18.96 -15.07 -5.22
C LEU A 22 20.39 -15.52 -4.88
N GLU A 23 20.96 -16.40 -5.70
CA GLU A 23 22.31 -16.95 -5.55
C GLU A 23 23.41 -15.91 -5.79
N LYS A 24 23.11 -14.88 -6.59
CA LYS A 24 24.00 -13.74 -6.78
C LYS A 24 23.81 -12.85 -5.55
N ALA A 25 24.67 -13.03 -4.57
CA ALA A 25 24.69 -12.25 -3.33
C ALA A 25 25.06 -10.79 -3.66
N VAL A 26 24.05 -10.01 -4.03
CA VAL A 26 24.15 -8.58 -4.38
C VAL A 26 23.38 -7.79 -3.36
N GLU A 27 24.02 -6.76 -2.81
CA GLU A 27 23.35 -5.79 -1.94
C GLU A 27 22.45 -4.88 -2.77
N LEU A 28 21.29 -4.59 -2.22
CA LEU A 28 20.35 -3.64 -2.79
C LEU A 28 20.09 -2.55 -1.75
N ASP A 29 20.14 -1.30 -2.16
CA ASP A 29 19.70 -0.15 -1.38
C ASP A 29 19.08 0.88 -2.34
N TYR A 30 17.75 0.85 -2.46
CA TYR A 30 17.02 1.71 -3.40
C TYR A 30 15.99 2.55 -2.66
N GLN A 31 15.97 3.85 -2.94
CA GLN A 31 14.95 4.79 -2.48
C GLN A 31 14.30 5.50 -3.66
N TRP A 32 12.98 5.54 -3.69
CA TRP A 32 12.25 6.26 -4.72
C TRP A 32 10.88 6.73 -4.23
N VAL A 33 10.25 7.61 -5.01
CA VAL A 33 8.93 8.16 -4.75
C VAL A 33 8.01 7.82 -5.92
N GLU A 34 6.77 7.44 -5.63
CA GLU A 34 5.74 7.14 -6.62
C GLU A 34 4.51 8.03 -6.49
N PHE A 35 3.54 7.79 -7.36
CA PHE A 35 2.27 8.50 -7.41
C PHE A 35 1.59 8.55 -6.03
N GLY A 36 1.13 9.74 -5.65
CA GLY A 36 0.51 9.98 -4.35
C GLY A 36 1.49 10.24 -3.21
N ASP A 37 2.75 10.61 -3.50
CA ASP A 37 3.82 10.89 -2.52
C ASP A 37 4.11 9.70 -1.59
N VAL A 38 4.01 8.50 -2.15
CA VAL A 38 4.41 7.26 -1.46
C VAL A 38 5.89 7.04 -1.70
N ARG A 39 6.65 6.85 -0.63
CA ARG A 39 8.10 6.63 -0.70
C ARG A 39 8.41 5.19 -0.35
N TYR A 40 9.27 4.58 -1.13
CA TYR A 40 9.71 3.22 -0.92
C TYR A 40 11.19 3.21 -0.59
N HIS A 41 11.57 2.29 0.30
CA HIS A 41 12.95 1.92 0.53
C HIS A 41 13.09 0.41 0.51
N ILE A 42 13.91 -0.11 -0.41
CA ILE A 42 14.27 -1.52 -0.44
C ILE A 42 15.70 -1.68 0.04
N GLN A 43 15.91 -2.66 0.91
CA GLN A 43 17.23 -3.07 1.33
C GLN A 43 17.40 -4.59 1.34
N VAL A 44 18.52 -5.06 0.81
CA VAL A 44 19.02 -6.45 0.92
C VAL A 44 20.48 -6.38 1.31
N THR A 45 20.89 -7.20 2.29
CA THR A 45 22.28 -7.23 2.80
C THR A 45 22.94 -8.58 2.51
N LEU A 46 24.26 -8.61 2.38
CA LEU A 46 24.99 -9.88 2.17
C LEU A 46 24.85 -10.86 3.33
N LYS A 47 24.58 -10.36 4.54
CA LYS A 47 24.39 -11.20 5.74
C LYS A 47 23.15 -12.08 5.64
N ASN A 48 22.14 -11.62 4.93
CA ASN A 48 20.81 -12.23 4.90
C ASN A 48 20.20 -12.08 3.50
N PRO A 49 20.80 -12.69 2.45
CA PRO A 49 20.42 -12.45 1.06
C PRO A 49 19.00 -12.96 0.72
N GLN A 50 18.50 -13.91 1.51
CA GLN A 50 17.13 -14.46 1.40
C GLN A 50 16.05 -13.53 1.95
N TYR A 51 16.44 -12.47 2.68
CA TYR A 51 15.51 -11.50 3.25
C TYR A 51 15.60 -10.16 2.54
N LEU A 52 14.43 -9.62 2.18
CA LEU A 52 14.31 -8.28 1.63
C LEU A 52 13.53 -7.42 2.60
N SER A 53 14.08 -6.25 2.95
CA SER A 53 13.41 -5.23 3.74
C SER A 53 12.75 -4.22 2.80
N LEU A 54 11.43 -4.07 2.92
CA LEU A 54 10.63 -3.09 2.18
C LEU A 54 10.02 -2.12 3.20
N SER A 55 10.48 -0.88 3.20
CA SER A 55 9.88 0.20 4.00
C SER A 55 9.05 1.12 3.13
N VAL A 56 7.88 1.53 3.63
CA VAL A 56 6.92 2.36 2.91
C VAL A 56 6.54 3.56 3.78
N SER A 57 6.72 4.76 3.22
CA SER A 57 6.18 6.00 3.77
C SER A 57 4.93 6.36 2.99
N LEU A 58 3.85 6.61 3.71
CA LEU A 58 2.58 7.06 3.17
C LEU A 58 2.58 8.60 3.10
N PRO A 59 1.75 9.21 2.22
CA PRO A 59 1.55 10.65 2.21
C PRO A 59 1.10 11.16 3.56
N VAL A 60 1.48 12.40 3.90
CA VAL A 60 1.04 13.04 5.14
C VAL A 60 -0.49 13.13 5.14
N PRO A 61 -1.16 12.52 6.14
CA PRO A 61 -2.61 12.53 6.23
C PRO A 61 -3.14 13.94 6.50
N PRO A 62 -4.24 14.35 5.85
CA PRO A 62 -5.01 15.52 6.28
C PRO A 62 -5.56 15.33 7.71
N PRO A 63 -5.78 16.42 8.47
CA PRO A 63 -6.23 16.36 9.86
C PRO A 63 -7.53 15.57 10.08
N GLU A 64 -8.42 15.54 9.09
CA GLU A 64 -9.70 14.83 9.14
C GLU A 64 -9.58 13.31 8.98
N THR A 65 -8.42 12.79 8.60
CA THR A 65 -8.21 11.35 8.36
C THR A 65 -7.65 10.65 9.59
N ILE A 66 -8.07 9.39 9.80
CA ILE A 66 -7.73 8.62 11.01
C ILE A 66 -6.57 7.67 10.71
N PHE A 67 -5.44 7.91 11.36
CA PHE A 67 -4.24 7.06 11.31
C PHE A 67 -3.88 6.58 12.72
N TYR A 68 -3.61 5.29 12.87
CA TYR A 68 -3.14 4.68 14.12
C TYR A 68 -1.76 4.08 13.88
N GLY A 69 -0.77 4.46 14.68
CA GLY A 69 0.61 3.98 14.51
C GLY A 69 1.20 4.27 13.13
N GLY A 70 0.78 5.36 12.48
CA GLY A 70 1.23 5.74 11.14
C GLY A 70 0.51 5.04 9.98
N LEU A 71 -0.48 4.18 10.24
CA LEU A 71 -1.25 3.49 9.20
C LEU A 71 -2.75 3.87 9.23
N PRO A 72 -3.45 3.84 8.09
CA PRO A 72 -4.88 4.07 8.04
C PRO A 72 -5.66 2.93 8.71
N VAL A 73 -6.92 3.20 9.05
CA VAL A 73 -7.84 2.20 9.67
C VAL A 73 -7.89 0.91 8.85
N GLY A 74 -7.67 -0.23 9.51
CA GLY A 74 -7.67 -1.55 8.88
C GLY A 74 -6.39 -1.89 8.12
N GLY A 75 -5.38 -1.00 8.08
CA GLY A 75 -4.18 -1.15 7.26
C GLY A 75 -3.31 -2.31 7.73
N LEU A 76 -3.12 -2.44 9.04
CA LEU A 76 -2.35 -3.53 9.63
C LEU A 76 -3.01 -4.89 9.36
N GLU A 77 -4.33 -4.97 9.53
CA GLU A 77 -5.13 -6.17 9.28
C GLU A 77 -5.11 -6.53 7.79
N ALA A 78 -5.17 -5.54 6.91
CA ALA A 78 -5.11 -5.74 5.46
C ALA A 78 -3.77 -6.36 5.03
N ILE A 79 -2.65 -5.88 5.59
CA ILE A 79 -1.31 -6.46 5.33
C ILE A 79 -1.25 -7.90 5.84
N LYS A 80 -1.68 -8.14 7.09
CA LYS A 80 -1.68 -9.48 7.70
C LYS A 80 -2.52 -10.47 6.87
N ALA A 81 -3.69 -10.04 6.41
CA ALA A 81 -4.56 -10.85 5.56
C ALA A 81 -4.00 -11.03 4.13
N ALA A 82 -3.30 -10.03 3.60
CA ALA A 82 -2.81 -10.05 2.23
C ALA A 82 -1.56 -10.93 2.05
N TYR A 83 -0.66 -10.97 3.05
CA TYR A 83 0.70 -11.47 2.88
C TYR A 83 1.14 -12.49 3.95
N SER A 84 0.19 -13.11 4.64
CA SER A 84 0.48 -14.09 5.70
C SER A 84 1.45 -15.19 5.23
N GLY A 85 2.40 -15.56 6.10
CA GLY A 85 3.36 -16.65 5.85
C GLY A 85 4.67 -16.24 5.16
N THR A 86 4.66 -15.26 4.26
CA THR A 86 5.85 -14.82 3.50
C THR A 86 6.42 -13.49 3.99
N VAL A 87 5.59 -12.66 4.63
CA VAL A 87 5.96 -11.31 5.08
C VAL A 87 5.82 -11.19 6.59
N GLN A 88 6.86 -10.67 7.23
CA GLN A 88 6.87 -10.26 8.62
C GLN A 88 6.78 -8.73 8.68
N ILE A 89 5.89 -8.20 9.52
CA ILE A 89 5.84 -6.76 9.82
C ILE A 89 6.87 -6.48 10.91
N LEU A 90 7.73 -5.48 10.71
CA LEU A 90 8.66 -5.01 11.73
C LEU A 90 8.01 -3.86 12.50
N ASP A 91 8.00 -4.00 13.83
CA ASP A 91 7.46 -3.02 14.78
C ASP A 91 8.52 -2.79 15.88
N PRO A 92 9.05 -1.56 16.05
CA PRO A 92 8.70 -0.36 15.29
C PRO A 92 9.13 -0.42 13.81
N PRO A 93 8.47 0.33 12.92
CA PRO A 93 8.94 0.51 11.55
C PRO A 93 10.29 1.24 11.53
N ARG A 94 10.99 1.17 10.40
CA ARG A 94 12.22 1.93 10.18
C ARG A 94 11.96 3.44 10.33
N ASP A 95 12.90 4.14 10.95
CA ASP A 95 12.84 5.60 11.10
C ASP A 95 12.54 6.30 9.77
N GLY A 96 11.56 7.19 9.80
CA GLY A 96 11.08 7.92 8.63
C GLY A 96 10.08 7.17 7.74
N PHE A 97 9.64 5.97 8.13
CA PHE A 97 8.65 5.18 7.40
C PHE A 97 7.44 4.81 8.29
N ASN A 98 6.29 4.62 7.65
CA ASN A 98 5.04 4.23 8.31
C ASN A 98 4.93 2.71 8.47
N LEU A 99 5.61 1.97 7.60
CA LEU A 99 5.56 0.51 7.53
C LEU A 99 6.92 -0.03 7.14
N THR A 100 7.38 -1.08 7.81
CA THR A 100 8.50 -1.89 7.34
C THR A 100 8.11 -3.36 7.32
N LEU A 101 8.32 -3.97 6.17
CA LEU A 101 8.05 -5.38 5.88
C LEU A 101 9.37 -6.11 5.65
N LYS A 102 9.56 -7.24 6.30
CA LYS A 102 10.63 -8.18 6.04
C LYS A 102 10.07 -9.39 5.28
N LEU A 103 10.45 -9.51 4.02
CA LEU A 103 10.04 -10.57 3.12
C LEU A 103 11.04 -11.72 3.19
N ASN A 104 10.55 -12.94 3.33
CA ASN A 104 11.37 -14.15 3.20
C ASN A 104 11.22 -14.72 1.78
N LEU A 105 12.21 -14.49 0.94
CA LEU A 105 12.19 -14.91 -0.46
C LEU A 105 12.27 -16.43 -0.62
N SER A 106 12.84 -17.15 0.36
CA SER A 106 12.85 -18.61 0.39
C SER A 106 11.49 -19.24 0.71
N LYS A 107 10.51 -18.45 1.18
CA LYS A 107 9.14 -18.89 1.44
C LYS A 107 8.16 -18.53 0.32
N LEU A 108 8.67 -18.09 -0.83
CA LEU A 108 7.82 -17.85 -1.99
C LEU A 108 7.30 -19.19 -2.55
N PRO A 109 6.09 -19.23 -3.12
CA PRO A 109 5.59 -20.41 -3.82
C PRO A 109 6.55 -20.85 -4.93
N ALA A 110 6.71 -22.17 -5.10
CA ALA A 110 7.56 -22.72 -6.17
C ALA A 110 6.90 -22.64 -7.56
N GLN A 111 5.57 -22.55 -7.62
CA GLN A 111 4.84 -22.41 -8.89
C GLN A 111 4.94 -20.96 -9.39
N ASP A 112 5.48 -20.79 -10.60
CA ASP A 112 5.74 -19.47 -11.21
C ASP A 112 4.52 -18.54 -11.17
N GLU A 113 3.34 -19.02 -11.54
CA GLU A 113 2.13 -18.19 -11.56
C GLU A 113 1.73 -17.69 -10.16
N GLN A 114 1.82 -18.56 -9.14
CA GLN A 114 1.49 -18.19 -7.76
C GLN A 114 2.52 -17.23 -7.18
N MET A 115 3.80 -17.46 -7.48
CA MET A 115 4.89 -16.55 -7.12
C MET A 115 4.67 -15.17 -7.75
N GLN A 116 4.43 -15.11 -9.06
CA GLN A 116 4.15 -13.87 -9.78
C GLN A 116 2.96 -13.12 -9.19
N ALA A 117 1.84 -13.82 -8.93
CA ALA A 117 0.66 -13.21 -8.32
C ALA A 117 0.97 -12.62 -6.93
N LEU A 118 1.76 -13.32 -6.10
CA LEU A 118 2.18 -12.83 -4.80
C LEU A 118 3.10 -11.60 -4.90
N LEU A 119 4.07 -11.61 -5.82
CA LEU A 119 4.97 -10.48 -6.05
C LEU A 119 4.21 -9.26 -6.57
N VAL A 120 3.25 -9.44 -7.46
CA VAL A 120 2.34 -8.36 -7.89
C VAL A 120 1.55 -7.82 -6.71
N LYS A 121 1.02 -8.69 -5.84
CA LYS A 121 0.27 -8.29 -4.66
C LYS A 121 1.14 -7.49 -3.68
N ILE A 122 2.40 -7.88 -3.48
CA ILE A 122 3.39 -7.13 -2.68
C ILE A 122 3.69 -5.79 -3.34
N ALA A 123 3.84 -5.76 -4.66
CA ALA A 123 4.04 -4.54 -5.42
C ALA A 123 2.84 -3.58 -5.37
N SER A 124 1.67 -4.05 -4.93
CA SER A 124 0.46 -3.27 -4.65
C SER A 124 0.27 -2.95 -3.16
N VAL A 125 1.34 -2.96 -2.35
CA VAL A 125 1.25 -2.68 -0.91
C VAL A 125 0.60 -1.32 -0.60
N ARG A 126 0.84 -0.32 -1.44
CA ARG A 126 0.20 1.00 -1.34
C ARG A 126 -1.32 0.88 -1.39
N GLU A 127 -1.85 0.15 -2.36
CA GLU A 127 -3.28 -0.04 -2.57
C GLU A 127 -3.91 -0.86 -1.45
N VAL A 128 -3.20 -1.89 -0.97
CA VAL A 128 -3.64 -2.70 0.18
C VAL A 128 -3.78 -1.84 1.44
N VAL A 129 -2.80 -0.96 1.69
CA VAL A 129 -2.79 -0.12 2.88
C VAL A 129 -3.75 1.07 2.74
N LEU A 130 -3.64 1.89 1.71
CA LEU A 130 -4.50 3.07 1.54
C LEU A 130 -5.95 2.71 1.21
N GLY A 131 -6.19 1.52 0.63
CA GLY A 131 -7.54 1.01 0.37
C GLY A 131 -8.21 0.37 1.59
N SER A 132 -7.49 0.17 2.70
CA SER A 132 -8.03 -0.54 3.87
C SER A 132 -9.25 0.14 4.50
N PRO A 133 -9.35 1.48 4.62
CA PRO A 133 -10.53 2.10 5.22
C PRO A 133 -11.79 1.89 4.36
N LEU A 134 -11.65 1.97 3.03
CA LEU A 134 -12.73 1.67 2.10
C LEU A 134 -13.19 0.21 2.24
N ALA A 135 -12.25 -0.73 2.34
CA ALA A 135 -12.57 -2.14 2.54
C ALA A 135 -13.30 -2.39 3.87
N VAL A 136 -12.97 -1.65 4.93
CA VAL A 136 -13.67 -1.72 6.23
C VAL A 136 -15.11 -1.20 6.10
N VAL A 137 -15.31 -0.03 5.47
CA VAL A 137 -16.66 0.54 5.26
C VAL A 137 -17.52 -0.38 4.40
N LEU A 138 -16.99 -0.91 3.30
CA LEU A 138 -17.71 -1.84 2.43
C LEU A 138 -18.11 -3.14 3.15
N ARG A 139 -17.21 -3.69 3.98
CA ARG A 139 -17.53 -4.86 4.82
C ARG A 139 -18.67 -4.55 5.81
N SER A 140 -18.65 -3.36 6.42
CA SER A 140 -19.75 -2.97 7.33
C SER A 140 -21.11 -2.91 6.62
N LEU A 141 -21.15 -2.39 5.38
CA LEU A 141 -22.38 -2.35 4.56
C LEU A 141 -22.88 -3.75 4.17
N SER A 142 -21.97 -4.67 3.85
CA SER A 142 -22.34 -6.05 3.50
C SER A 142 -22.96 -6.84 4.65
N SER A 143 -22.69 -6.44 5.90
CA SER A 143 -23.13 -7.17 7.09
C SER A 143 -24.62 -7.01 7.43
N LYS A 144 -25.37 -6.12 6.74
CA LYS A 144 -26.77 -5.75 7.02
C LYS A 144 -27.06 -5.24 8.45
N TYR A 145 -26.05 -5.14 9.31
CA TYR A 145 -26.15 -4.42 10.58
C TYR A 145 -26.11 -2.92 10.32
N VAL A 146 -26.79 -2.14 11.15
CA VAL A 146 -26.71 -0.67 11.17
C VAL A 146 -25.25 -0.31 11.43
N SER A 147 -24.49 0.00 10.38
CA SER A 147 -23.09 0.40 10.52
C SER A 147 -23.04 1.65 11.40
N PRO A 148 -22.15 1.73 12.41
CA PRO A 148 -22.05 2.90 13.28
C PRO A 148 -21.71 4.18 12.49
N ASN A 149 -21.18 4.03 11.28
CA ASN A 149 -20.81 5.13 10.40
C ASN A 149 -21.93 5.50 9.39
N LEU A 150 -23.14 4.93 9.50
CA LEU A 150 -24.23 5.24 8.57
C LEU A 150 -24.50 6.75 8.55
N ASN A 151 -24.56 7.33 7.35
CA ASN A 151 -24.71 8.76 7.11
C ASN A 151 -23.59 9.65 7.72
N GLN A 152 -22.49 9.06 8.21
CA GLN A 152 -21.32 9.79 8.66
C GLN A 152 -20.28 9.88 7.54
N LEU A 153 -19.77 11.08 7.31
CA LEU A 153 -18.69 11.30 6.34
C LEU A 153 -17.38 10.71 6.87
N VAL A 154 -16.75 9.83 6.10
CA VAL A 154 -15.45 9.25 6.42
C VAL A 154 -14.41 9.78 5.44
N ALA A 155 -13.39 10.47 5.94
CA ALA A 155 -12.28 10.97 5.12
C ALA A 155 -11.20 9.91 4.94
N ILE A 156 -10.71 9.76 3.70
CA ILE A 156 -9.60 8.87 3.34
C ILE A 156 -8.56 9.68 2.58
N VAL A 157 -7.28 9.44 2.89
CA VAL A 157 -6.16 10.07 2.20
C VAL A 157 -6.17 9.70 0.72
N HIS A 158 -6.20 10.71 -0.16
CA HIS A 158 -6.07 10.55 -1.60
C HIS A 158 -4.63 10.82 -2.06
N ARG A 159 -4.08 11.97 -1.65
CA ARG A 159 -2.75 12.49 -1.96
C ARG A 159 -2.23 13.28 -0.77
N LEU A 160 -1.00 13.79 -0.88
CA LEU A 160 -0.42 14.69 0.11
C LEU A 160 -1.40 15.83 0.43
N LYS A 161 -1.87 15.90 1.68
CA LYS A 161 -2.81 16.92 2.17
C LYS A 161 -4.17 16.97 1.43
N GLU A 162 -4.57 15.91 0.73
CA GLU A 162 -5.86 15.83 0.05
C GLU A 162 -6.60 14.56 0.46
N SER A 163 -7.86 14.72 0.85
CA SER A 163 -8.78 13.65 1.18
C SER A 163 -9.80 13.45 0.06
N PHE A 164 -10.24 12.20 -0.12
CA PHE A 164 -11.55 11.91 -0.69
C PHE A 164 -12.47 11.40 0.42
N PHE A 165 -13.77 11.50 0.21
CA PHE A 165 -14.74 11.21 1.24
C PHE A 165 -15.66 10.05 0.85
N LEU A 166 -16.01 9.26 1.85
CA LEU A 166 -17.01 8.22 1.78
C LEU A 166 -18.26 8.66 2.55
N LEU A 167 -19.43 8.49 1.93
CA LEU A 167 -20.72 8.62 2.58
C LEU A 167 -21.47 7.28 2.46
N PRO A 168 -21.39 6.40 3.46
CA PRO A 168 -22.11 5.14 3.47
C PRO A 168 -23.59 5.37 3.78
N GLN A 169 -24.45 4.75 2.98
CA GLN A 169 -25.91 4.75 3.13
C GLN A 169 -26.41 3.29 3.11
N VAL A 170 -27.68 3.07 3.43
CA VAL A 170 -28.24 1.71 3.63
C VAL A 170 -27.98 0.76 2.44
N GLU A 171 -28.09 1.26 1.21
CA GLU A 171 -28.00 0.44 -0.02
C GLU A 171 -26.91 0.90 -1.00
N LYS A 172 -26.15 1.95 -0.64
CA LYS A 172 -25.13 2.52 -1.52
C LYS A 172 -24.00 3.19 -0.74
N LEU A 173 -22.87 3.34 -1.42
CA LEU A 173 -21.73 4.12 -0.96
C LEU A 173 -21.46 5.23 -1.96
N THR A 174 -21.50 6.48 -1.51
CA THR A 174 -21.10 7.62 -2.35
C THR A 174 -19.64 7.98 -2.09
N LEU A 175 -18.84 8.05 -3.16
CA LEU A 175 -17.47 8.52 -3.11
C LEU A 175 -17.41 9.96 -3.66
N ILE A 176 -16.81 10.87 -2.91
CA ILE A 176 -16.66 12.27 -3.27
C ILE A 176 -15.17 12.56 -3.42
N PHE A 177 -14.73 12.93 -4.62
CA PHE A 177 -13.35 13.30 -4.92
C PHE A 177 -13.26 14.82 -5.16
N PRO A 178 -12.83 15.61 -4.17
CA PRO A 178 -12.52 17.01 -4.39
C PRO A 178 -11.26 17.10 -5.26
N MET A 179 -11.43 17.45 -6.54
CA MET A 179 -10.33 17.58 -7.48
C MET A 179 -9.98 19.07 -7.68
N ARG A 180 -8.67 19.36 -7.64
CA ARG A 180 -8.13 20.67 -8.02
C ARG A 180 -7.40 20.52 -9.35
N PHE A 181 -7.71 21.39 -10.30
CA PHE A 181 -7.03 21.46 -11.59
C PHE A 181 -6.13 22.70 -11.59
N PRO A 182 -4.81 22.55 -11.36
CA PRO A 182 -3.89 23.68 -11.43
C PRO A 182 -3.73 24.10 -12.90
N MET A 183 -4.57 25.02 -13.38
CA MET A 183 -4.38 25.60 -14.71
C MET A 183 -3.21 26.59 -14.69
N ARG A 184 -2.16 26.27 -15.47
CA ARG A 184 -1.32 27.27 -16.15
C ARG A 184 -1.24 26.88 -17.63
N PHE A 185 -2.28 27.21 -18.40
CA PHE A 185 -2.13 27.33 -19.84
C PHE A 185 -1.38 28.64 -20.13
N LYS A 186 -0.09 28.56 -20.45
CA LYS A 186 0.53 29.58 -21.31
C LYS A 186 0.30 29.13 -22.74
N ILE A 187 -0.75 29.68 -23.36
CA ILE A 187 -0.85 29.69 -24.82
C ILE A 187 0.29 30.62 -25.28
N ARG A 188 1.24 30.07 -26.02
CA ARG A 188 2.19 30.83 -26.84
C ARG A 188 1.77 30.67 -28.29
#